data_AF-A0A6I6GC59-F1
#
_entry.id   AF-A0A6I6GC59-F1
#
_cell.length_a   1.000
_cell.length_b   1.000
_cell.length_c   1.000
_cell.angle_alpha   90.00
_cell.angle_beta   90.00
_cell.angle_gamma   90.00
#
_symmetry.space_group_name_H-M   'P 1'
#
loop_
_entity.id
_entity.type
_entity.pdbx_description
1 polymer ?
#
loop_
_entity_poly.entity_id
_entity_poly.type
_entity_poly.pdbx_seq_one_letter_code
_entity_poly.pdbx_strand_id
1 'polypeptide(L)' 'MGERTPPYTLAYVDLRSGPRVLAHVGGEESAPAVGSRVRLTEPVDGDVVVEVIR' A
#
# COMPACT_ATOMS: atom_id res chain seq x y z
N MET A 1 4.06 19.23 0.78
CA MET A 1 3.73 19.20 -0.65
C MET A 1 3.70 17.72 -1.02
N GLY A 2 2.55 17.18 -1.41
CA GLY A 2 2.43 15.76 -1.75
C GLY A 2 2.96 15.51 -3.15
N GLU A 3 3.99 14.69 -3.28
CA GLU A 3 4.67 14.41 -4.56
C GLU A 3 3.94 13.34 -5.40
N ARG A 4 2.85 12.77 -4.89
CA ARG A 4 2.05 11.76 -5.59
C ARG A 4 0.99 12.41 -6.47
N THR A 5 1.03 12.10 -7.76
CA THR A 5 0.00 12.46 -8.74
C THR A 5 -1.23 11.58 -8.55
N PRO A 6 -2.43 12.14 -8.26
CA PRO A 6 -3.67 11.37 -8.25
C PRO A 6 -4.03 10.82 -9.64
N PRO A 7 -4.81 9.73 -9.72
CA PRO A 7 -5.35 8.96 -8.60
C PRO A 7 -4.30 8.06 -7.93
N TYR A 8 -4.46 7.81 -6.64
CA TYR A 8 -3.63 6.85 -5.91
C TYR A 8 -4.49 5.98 -5.00
N THR A 9 -4.07 4.74 -4.84
CA THR A 9 -4.76 3.74 -4.01
C THR A 9 -4.13 3.69 -2.61
N LEU A 10 -4.98 3.72 -1.59
CA LEU A 10 -4.62 3.52 -0.18
C LEU A 10 -5.35 2.28 0.37
N ALA A 11 -4.69 1.53 1.24
CA ALA A 11 -5.27 0.37 1.90
C ALA A 11 -4.83 0.27 3.37
N TYR A 12 -5.73 -0.19 4.22
CA TYR A 12 -5.36 -0.71 5.54
C TYR A 12 -4.84 -2.13 5.39
N VAL A 13 -3.61 -2.36 5.86
CA VAL A 13 -2.91 -3.64 5.73
C VAL A 13 -2.66 -4.23 7.12
N ASP A 14 -3.16 -5.44 7.32
CA ASP A 14 -2.85 -6.23 8.51
C ASP A 14 -1.48 -6.89 8.33
N LEU A 15 -0.49 -6.43 9.11
CA LEU A 15 0.83 -7.04 9.10
C LEU A 15 0.81 -8.34 9.90
N ARG A 16 1.61 -9.32 9.46
CA ARG A 16 1.77 -10.60 10.18
C ARG A 16 2.32 -10.42 11.59
N SER A 17 3.03 -9.33 11.86
CA SER A 17 3.53 -8.95 13.18
C SER A 17 2.44 -8.41 14.11
N GLY A 18 1.21 -8.22 13.63
CA GLY A 18 0.05 -7.79 14.42
C GLY A 18 -0.52 -6.42 14.09
N PRO A 19 0.27 -5.34 13.88
CA PRO A 19 -0.32 -4.02 13.69
C PRO A 19 -0.98 -3.89 12.31
N ARG A 20 -2.08 -3.15 12.29
CA ARG A 20 -2.71 -2.63 11.06
C ARG A 20 -2.10 -1.29 10.71
N VAL A 21 -1.64 -1.12 9.48
CA VAL A 21 -1.03 0.12 8.99
C VAL A 21 -1.81 0.66 7.79
N LEU A 22 -1.79 1.98 7.59
CA LEU A 22 -2.25 2.60 6.36
C LEU A 22 -1.06 2.66 5.39
N ALA A 23 -1.24 2.16 4.16
CA ALA A 23 -0.19 2.11 3.16
C ALA A 23 -0.71 2.47 1.77
N HIS A 24 0.17 3.00 0.94
CA HIS A 24 -0.08 3.15 -0.49
C HIS A 24 0.09 1.81 -1.21
N VAL A 25 -0.79 1.55 -2.18
CA VAL A 25 -0.64 0.41 -3.08
C VAL A 25 0.11 0.87 -4.33
N GLY A 26 1.30 0.34 -4.55
CA GLY A 26 2.14 0.65 -5.70
C GLY A 26 1.64 0.01 -6.99
N GLY A 27 1.75 0.74 -8.11
CA GLY A 27 1.55 0.19 -9.46
C GLY A 27 0.12 -0.14 -9.87
N GLU A 28 -0.88 0.08 -9.01
CA GLU A 28 -2.28 -0.29 -9.26
C GLU A 28 -3.19 0.94 -9.26
N GLU A 29 -3.86 1.20 -10.38
CA GLU A 29 -4.88 2.26 -10.50
C GLU A 29 -6.17 1.91 -9.75
N SER A 30 -6.39 0.63 -9.45
CA SER A 30 -7.58 0.12 -8.77
C SER A 30 -7.25 -0.48 -7.41
N ALA A 31 -8.18 -0.34 -6.47
CA ALA A 31 -8.04 -0.95 -5.16
C ALA A 31 -8.00 -2.48 -5.27
N PRO A 32 -7.04 -3.16 -4.63
CA PRO A 32 -7.05 -4.62 -4.55
C PRO A 32 -8.27 -5.12 -3.77
N ALA A 33 -8.65 -6.38 -4.01
CA ALA A 33 -9.72 -7.01 -3.24
C ALA A 33 -9.33 -7.13 -1.75
N VAL A 34 -10.31 -7.00 -0.86
CA VAL A 34 -10.09 -7.22 0.58
C VAL A 34 -9.60 -8.65 0.80
N GLY A 35 -8.50 -8.79 1.55
CA GLY A 35 -7.85 -10.09 1.80
C GLY A 35 -6.74 -10.44 0.80
N SER A 36 -6.50 -9.63 -0.24
CA SER A 36 -5.32 -9.77 -1.10
C SER A 36 -4.04 -9.73 -0.27
N ARG A 37 -3.09 -10.62 -0.60
CA ARG A 37 -1.76 -10.61 0.02
C ARG A 37 -0.92 -9.50 -0.59
N VAL A 38 -0.16 -8.83 0.26
CA VAL A 38 0.72 -7.74 -0.14
C VAL A 38 2.11 -7.92 0.50
N ARG A 39 3.11 -7.24 -0.07
CA ARG A 39 4.47 -7.15 0.46
C ARG A 39 4.82 -5.70 0.72
N LEU A 40 5.47 -5.42 1.86
CA LEU A 40 6.10 -4.13 2.10
C LEU A 40 7.24 -3.91 1.10
N THR A 41 7.34 -2.69 0.58
CA THR A 41 8.46 -2.25 -0.25
C THR A 41 9.35 -1.30 0.52
N GLU A 42 10.38 -0.78 -0.13
CA GLU A 42 11.07 0.40 0.37
C GLU A 42 10.06 1.56 0.49
N PRO A 43 10.14 2.36 1.58
CA PRO A 43 9.33 3.57 1.72
C PRO A 43 9.62 4.56 0.58
N VAL A 44 8.58 5.28 0.18
CA VAL A 44 8.69 6.36 -0.82
C VAL A 44 8.27 7.64 -0.13
N ASP A 45 9.17 8.63 -0.06
CA ASP A 45 8.93 9.93 0.57
C ASP A 45 8.46 9.84 2.04
N GLY A 46 8.88 8.78 2.74
CA GLY A 46 8.48 8.49 4.12
C GLY A 46 7.16 7.75 4.26
N ASP A 47 6.44 7.51 3.17
CA ASP A 47 5.21 6.73 3.16
C ASP A 47 5.48 5.23 3.15
N VAL A 48 4.63 4.49 3.87
CA VAL A 48 4.58 3.03 3.77
C VAL A 48 3.94 2.64 2.44
N VAL A 49 4.66 1.85 1.66
CA VAL A 49 4.20 1.36 0.35
C VAL A 49 4.16 -0.17 0.34
N VAL A 50 3.13 -0.71 -0.32
CA VAL A 50 2.95 -2.14 -0.53
C VAL A 50 2.67 -2.46 -1.99
N GLU A 51 3.07 -3.65 -2.41
CA GLU A 51 2.73 -4.24 -3.71
C GLU A 51 1.84 -5.47 -3.50
N VAL A 52 0.87 -5.69 -4.40
CA VAL A 52 0.07 -6.91 -4.39
C VAL A 52 0.94 -8.09 -4.84
N ILE A 53 0.92 -9.18 -4.07
CA ILE A 53 1.56 -10.44 -4.44
C ILE A 53 0.50 -11.32 -5.08
N ARG A 54 0.72 -11.74 -6.33
CA ARG A 54 -0.10 -12.73 -7.01
C ARG A 54 0.35 -14.15 -6.69
#